data_AF-A0A2G6PNL3-F1
#
_entry.id   AF-A0A2G6PNL3-F1
#
_cell.length_a   1.000
_cell.length_b   1.000
_cell.length_c   1.000
_cell.angle_alpha   90.00
_cell.angle_beta   90.00
_cell.angle_gamma   90.00
#
_symmetry.space_group_name_H-M   'P 1'
#
loop_
_entity.id
_entity.type
_entity.pdbx_description
1 polymer ?
#
loop_
_entity_poly.entity_id
_entity_poly.type
_entity_poly.pdbx_seq_one_letter_code
_entity_poly.pdbx_strand_id
1 'polypeptide(L)'
;MPKRKMNLKFISVVVLCLGILPLQAQNKGTIIDEIVAMVGDEVVLRSEVEANVSNAKAERKVSLDGDVEAQVIENMLMSKLMKAQAEVDSIVVTADEVERQLDQRINQYLKYAGSKEKLEQYFKKEMPEIRNELRDATRDQLIIEKMQNEIVKDVKVTPAEVRAYYNKMAKDSLPLMPEKVMIQQITRKPEISQQEKDRIHKQ
;
A
#
# COMPACT_ATOMS: atom_id res chain seq x y z
N MET A 1 -60.71 -42.89 -34.25
CA MET A 1 -60.43 -41.99 -33.11
C MET A 1 -60.71 -40.55 -33.55
N PRO A 2 -61.62 -39.81 -32.87
CA PRO A 2 -62.14 -38.53 -33.38
C PRO A 2 -61.18 -37.37 -33.08
N LYS A 3 -61.04 -36.46 -34.07
CA LYS A 3 -60.24 -35.23 -33.97
C LYS A 3 -60.93 -34.24 -33.03
N ARG A 4 -60.27 -33.91 -31.92
CA ARG A 4 -60.73 -32.92 -30.91
C ARG A 4 -60.60 -31.51 -31.51
N LYS A 5 -61.72 -30.88 -31.87
CA LYS A 5 -61.75 -29.47 -32.32
C LYS A 5 -61.45 -28.58 -31.12
N MET A 6 -60.25 -28.00 -31.08
CA MET A 6 -59.86 -27.04 -30.05
C MET A 6 -60.38 -25.65 -30.46
N ASN A 7 -61.24 -25.06 -29.63
CA ASN A 7 -61.92 -23.79 -29.94
C ASN A 7 -60.92 -22.63 -30.01
N LEU A 8 -60.73 -22.07 -31.21
CA LEU A 8 -59.79 -20.98 -31.50
C LEU A 8 -60.01 -19.73 -30.63
N LYS A 9 -61.25 -19.51 -30.17
CA LYS A 9 -61.60 -18.42 -29.24
C LYS A 9 -60.97 -18.58 -27.85
N PHE A 10 -60.73 -19.81 -27.39
CA PHE A 10 -60.09 -20.05 -26.10
C PHE A 10 -58.58 -19.75 -26.13
N ILE A 11 -57.92 -19.98 -27.28
CA ILE A 11 -56.51 -19.65 -27.47
C ILE A 11 -56.33 -18.12 -27.49
N SER A 12 -57.28 -17.37 -28.08
CA SER A 12 -57.25 -15.90 -28.12
C SER A 12 -57.36 -15.24 -26.73
N VAL A 13 -58.06 -15.87 -25.77
CA VAL A 13 -58.23 -15.32 -24.41
C VAL A 13 -56.99 -15.58 -23.53
N VAL A 14 -56.33 -16.73 -23.72
CA VAL A 14 -55.09 -17.06 -22.99
C VAL A 14 -53.92 -16.18 -23.46
N VAL A 15 -53.85 -15.85 -24.75
CA VAL A 15 -52.82 -14.95 -25.29
C VAL A 15 -53.02 -13.50 -24.82
N LEU A 16 -54.27 -13.06 -24.62
CA LEU A 16 -54.56 -11.72 -24.13
C LEU A 16 -54.25 -11.55 -22.62
N CYS A 17 -54.40 -12.60 -21.82
CA CYS A 17 -54.04 -12.57 -20.39
C CYS A 17 -52.52 -12.70 -20.12
N LEU A 18 -51.73 -13.25 -21.04
CA LEU A 18 -50.26 -13.27 -20.91
C LEU A 18 -49.59 -11.93 -21.25
N GLY A 19 -50.32 -10.99 -21.88
CA GLY A 19 -49.79 -9.70 -22.34
C GLY A 19 -49.78 -8.57 -21.28
N ILE A 20 -50.26 -8.81 -20.06
CA ILE A 20 -50.41 -7.77 -19.01
C ILE A 20 -49.60 -8.12 -17.75
N LEU A 21 -48.45 -8.79 -17.90
CA LEU A 21 -47.47 -8.80 -16.82
C LEU A 21 -46.74 -7.45 -16.85
N PRO A 22 -46.77 -6.63 -15.78
CA PRO A 22 -45.92 -5.45 -15.73
C PRO A 22 -44.47 -5.94 -15.75
N LEU A 23 -43.76 -5.65 -16.84
CA LEU A 23 -42.29 -5.69 -16.89
C LEU A 23 -41.77 -4.69 -15.86
N GLN A 24 -41.65 -5.12 -14.61
CA GLN A 24 -40.81 -4.48 -13.60
C GLN A 24 -39.35 -4.86 -13.90
N ALA A 25 -38.88 -4.46 -15.07
CA ALA A 25 -37.48 -4.51 -15.46
C ALA A 25 -36.90 -3.09 -15.44
N GLN A 26 -37.26 -2.29 -14.43
CA GLN A 26 -36.40 -1.17 -14.05
C GLN A 26 -35.27 -1.76 -13.23
N ASN A 27 -34.28 -2.29 -13.94
CA ASN A 27 -32.97 -2.56 -13.39
C ASN A 27 -32.50 -1.21 -12.81
N LYS A 28 -32.61 -1.03 -11.48
CA LYS A 28 -31.97 0.09 -10.79
C LYS A 28 -30.52 0.03 -11.26
N GLY A 29 -30.11 1.00 -12.08
CA GLY A 29 -28.82 0.97 -12.76
C GLY A 29 -27.75 0.55 -11.76
N THR A 30 -26.98 -0.48 -12.12
CA THR A 30 -25.88 -0.96 -11.30
C THR A 30 -25.04 0.25 -10.92
N ILE A 31 -25.02 0.62 -9.65
CA ILE A 31 -24.09 1.65 -9.15
C ILE A 31 -22.72 0.99 -9.27
N ILE A 32 -21.96 1.38 -10.31
CA ILE A 32 -20.71 0.72 -10.69
C ILE A 32 -19.62 1.06 -9.67
N ASP A 33 -19.55 2.32 -9.23
CA ASP A 33 -18.74 2.80 -8.12
C ASP A 33 -19.31 4.12 -7.59
N GLU A 34 -19.24 4.35 -6.28
CA GLU A 34 -19.73 5.57 -5.63
C GLU A 34 -18.57 6.49 -5.27
N ILE A 35 -18.75 7.80 -5.43
CA ILE A 35 -17.78 8.80 -5.00
C ILE A 35 -18.04 9.12 -3.53
N VAL A 36 -17.05 8.83 -2.68
CA VAL A 36 -17.13 9.11 -1.24
C VAL A 36 -16.72 10.57 -0.96
N ALA A 37 -15.72 11.08 -1.69
CA ALA A 37 -15.23 12.45 -1.54
C ALA A 37 -14.43 12.92 -2.77
N MET A 38 -14.21 14.23 -2.86
CA MET A 38 -13.42 14.89 -3.91
C MET A 38 -12.54 15.98 -3.29
N VAL A 39 -11.28 16.07 -3.72
CA VAL A 39 -10.30 17.07 -3.26
C VAL A 39 -9.63 17.67 -4.50
N GLY A 40 -10.03 18.88 -4.90
CA GLY A 40 -9.58 19.47 -6.17
C GLY A 40 -10.07 18.62 -7.35
N ASP A 41 -9.14 18.16 -8.18
CA ASP A 41 -9.40 17.28 -9.32
C ASP A 41 -9.30 15.78 -8.97
N GLU A 42 -8.92 15.44 -7.74
CA GLU A 42 -8.76 14.06 -7.28
C GLU A 42 -10.04 13.53 -6.63
N VAL A 43 -10.44 12.32 -7.02
CA VAL A 43 -11.65 11.65 -6.54
C VAL A 43 -11.29 10.45 -5.68
N VAL A 44 -12.05 10.23 -4.60
CA VAL A 44 -11.96 9.05 -3.74
C VAL A 44 -13.19 8.17 -3.97
N LEU A 45 -12.95 6.96 -4.49
CA LEU A 45 -13.98 5.98 -4.81
C LEU A 45 -14.27 5.06 -3.61
N ARG A 46 -15.51 4.56 -3.53
CA ARG A 46 -15.93 3.63 -2.47
C ARG A 46 -15.14 2.33 -2.54
N SER A 47 -14.93 1.80 -3.74
CA SER A 47 -14.15 0.58 -3.96
C SER A 47 -12.71 0.70 -3.43
N GLU A 48 -12.08 1.86 -3.61
CA GLU A 48 -10.73 2.15 -3.12
C GLU A 48 -10.69 2.20 -1.59
N VAL A 49 -11.67 2.85 -0.96
CA VAL A 49 -11.77 2.90 0.51
C VAL A 49 -11.88 1.48 1.08
N GLU A 50 -12.75 0.65 0.53
CA GLU A 50 -12.95 -0.73 0.99
C GLU A 50 -11.69 -1.58 0.82
N ALA A 51 -10.99 -1.45 -0.32
CA ALA A 51 -9.72 -2.11 -0.55
C ALA A 51 -8.66 -1.68 0.47
N ASN A 52 -8.53 -0.38 0.74
CA ASN A 52 -7.58 0.15 1.72
C ASN A 52 -7.91 -0.26 3.16
N VAL A 53 -9.19 -0.28 3.53
CA VAL A 53 -9.63 -0.78 4.84
C VAL A 53 -9.30 -2.27 5.01
N SER A 54 -9.51 -3.08 3.96
CA SER A 54 -9.16 -4.50 3.97
C SER A 54 -7.65 -4.71 4.18
N ASN A 55 -6.81 -3.95 3.47
CA ASN A 55 -5.36 -3.98 3.61
C ASN A 55 -4.91 -3.53 5.01
N ALA A 56 -5.48 -2.43 5.52
CA ALA A 56 -5.15 -1.89 6.85
C ALA A 56 -5.47 -2.89 7.97
N LYS A 57 -6.58 -3.62 7.86
CA LYS A 57 -6.96 -4.72 8.77
C LYS A 57 -5.99 -5.89 8.69
N ALA A 58 -5.55 -6.26 7.47
CA ALA A 58 -4.61 -7.36 7.27
C ALA A 58 -3.22 -7.08 7.88
N GLU A 59 -2.75 -5.84 7.78
CA GLU A 59 -1.42 -5.44 8.29
C GLU A 59 -1.39 -5.21 9.81
N ARG A 60 -2.55 -5.27 10.52
CA ARG A 60 -2.70 -4.91 11.94
C ARG A 60 -2.11 -3.52 12.29
N LYS A 61 -2.00 -2.62 11.31
CA LYS A 61 -1.40 -1.28 11.49
C LYS A 61 -2.32 -0.29 12.19
N VAL A 62 -3.62 -0.60 12.29
CA VAL A 62 -4.61 0.30 12.88
C VAL A 62 -5.03 -0.22 14.25
N SER A 63 -4.96 0.67 15.24
CA SER A 63 -5.53 0.45 16.57
C SER A 63 -7.00 0.08 16.40
N LEU A 64 -7.41 -1.11 16.86
CA LEU A 64 -8.81 -1.55 16.82
C LEU A 64 -9.74 -0.70 17.71
N ASP A 65 -9.19 0.29 18.43
CA ASP A 65 -9.89 1.21 19.32
C ASP A 65 -10.62 2.37 18.60
N GLY A 66 -10.48 2.51 17.28
CA GLY A 66 -11.14 3.57 16.50
C GLY A 66 -11.87 3.07 15.25
N ASP A 67 -12.66 3.95 14.63
CA ASP A 67 -13.26 3.69 13.33
C ASP A 67 -12.18 3.65 12.25
N VAL A 68 -11.76 2.43 11.91
CA VAL A 68 -10.72 2.15 10.89
C VAL A 68 -11.10 2.76 9.54
N GLU A 69 -12.39 2.79 9.21
CA GLU A 69 -12.87 3.33 7.94
C GLU A 69 -12.65 4.85 7.88
N ALA A 70 -13.02 5.57 8.94
CA ALA A 70 -12.81 7.01 9.04
C ALA A 70 -11.33 7.39 8.93
N GLN A 71 -10.44 6.66 9.62
CA GLN A 71 -8.99 6.90 9.55
C GLN A 71 -8.42 6.64 8.16
N VAL A 72 -8.89 5.59 7.47
CA VAL A 72 -8.46 5.30 6.09
C VAL A 72 -8.92 6.42 5.16
N ILE A 73 -10.18 6.87 5.27
CA ILE A 73 -10.70 7.99 4.48
C ILE A 73 -9.88 9.27 4.76
N GLU A 74 -9.61 9.59 6.02
CA GLU A 74 -8.82 10.77 6.39
C GLU A 74 -7.41 10.72 5.79
N ASN A 75 -6.73 9.57 5.87
CA ASN A 75 -5.41 9.38 5.28
C ASN A 75 -5.44 9.50 3.74
N MET A 76 -6.47 8.97 3.09
CA MET A 76 -6.67 9.08 1.65
C MET A 76 -6.88 10.55 1.25
N LEU A 77 -7.77 11.27 1.96
CA LEU A 77 -8.02 12.69 1.73
C LEU A 77 -6.76 13.53 1.92
N MET A 78 -6.01 13.28 2.99
CA MET A 78 -4.73 13.94 3.23
C MET A 78 -3.77 13.70 2.07
N SER A 79 -3.60 12.44 1.64
CA SER A 79 -2.71 12.08 0.53
C SER A 79 -3.09 12.79 -0.77
N LYS A 80 -4.39 12.86 -1.10
CA LYS A 80 -4.89 13.60 -2.28
C LYS A 80 -4.66 15.10 -2.15
N LEU A 81 -4.89 15.68 -0.96
CA LEU A 81 -4.62 17.09 -0.68
C LEU A 81 -3.13 17.41 -0.87
N MET A 82 -2.23 16.57 -0.37
CA MET A 82 -0.79 16.76 -0.53
C MET A 82 -0.37 16.68 -1.99
N LYS A 83 -0.94 15.77 -2.77
CA LYS A 83 -0.70 15.67 -4.21
C LYS A 83 -1.16 16.94 -4.94
N ALA A 84 -2.38 17.39 -4.68
CA ALA A 84 -2.92 18.62 -5.29
C ALA A 84 -2.07 19.85 -4.92
N GLN A 85 -1.64 19.95 -3.66
CA GLN A 85 -0.77 21.04 -3.22
C GLN A 85 0.62 20.97 -3.89
N ALA A 86 1.18 19.76 -4.04
CA ALA A 86 2.45 19.56 -4.72
C ALA A 86 2.43 20.01 -6.19
N GLU A 87 1.30 19.84 -6.88
CA GLU A 87 1.11 20.35 -8.24
C GLU A 87 1.11 21.88 -8.28
N VAL A 88 0.42 22.53 -7.33
CA VAL A 88 0.41 23.99 -7.18
C VAL A 88 1.81 24.53 -6.89
N ASP A 89 2.54 23.87 -5.99
CA ASP A 89 3.91 24.26 -5.58
C ASP A 89 4.99 23.75 -6.55
N SER A 90 4.59 23.13 -7.67
CA SER A 90 5.48 22.65 -8.73
C SER A 90 6.56 21.68 -8.24
N ILE A 91 6.21 20.79 -7.29
CA ILE A 91 7.10 19.74 -6.80
C ILE A 91 7.10 18.59 -7.80
N VAL A 92 8.24 18.37 -8.47
CA VAL A 92 8.37 17.33 -9.51
C VAL A 92 9.32 16.21 -9.07
N VAL A 93 9.01 14.99 -9.52
CA VAL A 93 9.85 13.80 -9.36
C VAL A 93 10.40 13.40 -10.71
N THR A 94 11.70 13.12 -10.78
CA THR A 94 12.37 12.69 -12.00
C THR A 94 12.05 11.23 -12.33
N ALA A 95 12.08 10.87 -13.62
CA ALA A 95 11.85 9.48 -14.04
C ALA A 95 12.82 8.50 -13.38
N ASP A 96 14.09 8.89 -13.21
CA ASP A 96 15.10 8.06 -12.58
C ASP A 96 14.82 7.80 -11.09
N GLU A 97 14.26 8.77 -10.36
CA GLU A 97 13.82 8.57 -8.98
C GLU A 97 12.69 7.54 -8.91
N VAL A 98 11.72 7.63 -9.83
CA VAL A 98 10.60 6.70 -9.93
C VAL A 98 11.10 5.29 -10.23
N GLU A 99 11.99 5.11 -11.20
CA GLU A 99 12.53 3.78 -11.55
C GLU A 99 13.32 3.15 -10.39
N ARG A 100 14.16 3.93 -9.70
CA ARG A 100 14.89 3.44 -8.52
C ARG A 100 13.94 2.96 -7.43
N GLN A 101 12.90 3.73 -7.14
CA GLN A 101 11.92 3.37 -6.11
C GLN A 101 11.07 2.17 -6.52
N LEU A 102 10.69 2.09 -7.80
CA LEU A 102 9.95 0.99 -8.38
C LEU A 102 10.73 -0.32 -8.27
N ASP A 103 12.02 -0.31 -8.64
CA ASP A 103 12.89 -1.48 -8.53
C ASP A 103 13.04 -1.94 -7.07
N GLN A 104 13.17 -1.01 -6.12
CA GLN A 104 13.21 -1.34 -4.70
C GLN A 104 11.92 -2.02 -4.23
N ARG A 105 10.75 -1.48 -4.60
CA ARG A 105 9.44 -2.07 -4.27
C ARG A 105 9.26 -3.46 -4.86
N ILE A 106 9.61 -3.65 -6.13
CA ILE A 106 9.51 -4.96 -6.80
C ILE A 106 10.44 -5.97 -6.14
N ASN A 107 11.67 -5.58 -5.83
CA ASN A 107 12.60 -6.45 -5.11
C ASN A 107 12.07 -6.84 -3.73
N GLN A 108 11.36 -5.95 -3.05
CA GLN A 108 10.69 -6.28 -1.79
C GLN A 108 9.53 -7.26 -2.01
N TYR A 109 8.69 -7.06 -3.02
CA TYR A 109 7.63 -8.01 -3.36
C TYR A 109 8.17 -9.38 -3.77
N LEU A 110 9.27 -9.43 -4.53
CA LEU A 110 9.94 -10.67 -4.89
C LEU A 110 10.47 -11.40 -3.64
N LYS A 111 11.01 -10.67 -2.66
CA LYS A 111 11.44 -11.27 -1.37
C LYS A 111 10.28 -11.88 -0.60
N TYR A 112 9.11 -11.24 -0.58
CA TYR A 112 7.93 -11.77 0.11
C TYR A 112 7.24 -12.92 -0.65
N ALA A 113 7.16 -12.83 -1.97
CA ALA A 113 6.54 -13.86 -2.82
C ALA A 113 7.46 -15.08 -3.03
N GLY A 114 8.79 -14.88 -2.97
CA GLY A 114 9.82 -15.91 -3.10
C GLY A 114 10.23 -16.22 -4.55
N SER A 115 9.36 -16.03 -5.54
CA SER A 115 9.72 -16.14 -6.96
C SER A 115 8.91 -15.18 -7.83
N LYS A 116 9.38 -14.95 -9.07
CA LYS A 116 8.71 -14.10 -10.05
C LYS A 116 7.35 -14.67 -10.45
N GLU A 117 7.29 -15.97 -10.68
CA GLU A 117 6.09 -16.67 -11.14
C GLU A 117 4.98 -16.61 -10.08
N LYS A 118 5.34 -16.72 -8.80
CA LYS A 118 4.39 -16.56 -7.70
C LYS A 118 3.84 -15.13 -7.60
N LEU A 119 4.67 -14.14 -7.90
CA LEU A 119 4.25 -12.74 -7.93
C LEU A 119 3.27 -12.48 -9.09
N GLU A 120 3.59 -12.98 -10.29
CA GLU A 120 2.69 -12.92 -11.46
C GLU A 120 1.37 -13.65 -11.20
N GLN A 121 1.40 -14.81 -10.51
CA GLN A 121 0.19 -15.53 -10.10
C GLN A 121 -0.65 -14.75 -9.08
N TYR A 122 -0.01 -14.06 -8.14
CA TYR A 122 -0.70 -13.25 -7.13
C TYR A 122 -1.44 -12.07 -7.75
N PHE A 123 -0.79 -11.32 -8.65
CA PHE A 123 -1.39 -10.19 -9.36
C PHE A 123 -2.25 -10.62 -10.56
N LYS A 124 -2.15 -11.88 -11.00
CA LYS A 124 -2.77 -12.43 -12.22
C LYS A 124 -2.40 -11.64 -13.47
N LYS A 125 -1.19 -11.06 -13.50
CA LYS A 125 -0.67 -10.18 -14.55
C LYS A 125 0.79 -10.52 -14.82
N GLU A 126 1.27 -10.19 -16.01
CA GLU A 126 2.69 -10.34 -16.33
C GLU A 126 3.53 -9.24 -15.68
N MET A 127 4.80 -9.52 -15.40
CA MET A 127 5.69 -8.54 -14.76
C MET A 127 5.75 -7.15 -15.44
N PRO A 128 5.76 -7.00 -16.77
CA PRO A 128 5.77 -5.69 -17.41
C PRO A 128 4.52 -4.86 -17.11
N GLU A 129 3.36 -5.53 -17.03
CA GLU A 129 2.08 -4.88 -16.72
C GLU A 129 2.04 -4.44 -15.26
N ILE A 130 2.48 -5.31 -14.34
CA ILE A 130 2.64 -4.98 -12.92
C ILE A 130 3.56 -3.76 -12.75
N ARG A 131 4.68 -3.72 -13.48
CA ARG A 131 5.62 -2.58 -13.43
C ARG A 131 4.96 -1.28 -13.86
N ASN A 132 4.18 -1.30 -14.94
CA ASN A 132 3.52 -0.10 -15.46
C ASN A 132 2.48 0.44 -14.47
N GLU A 133 1.65 -0.43 -13.89
CA GLU A 133 0.65 -0.01 -12.90
C GLU A 133 1.30 0.55 -11.63
N LEU A 134 2.34 -0.12 -11.13
CA LEU A 134 3.05 0.34 -9.94
C LEU A 134 3.87 1.60 -10.20
N ARG A 135 4.25 1.91 -11.44
CA ARG A 135 5.05 3.09 -11.77
C ARG A 135 4.29 4.38 -11.45
N ASP A 136 3.03 4.48 -11.86
CA ASP A 136 2.23 5.69 -11.63
C ASP A 136 1.91 5.86 -10.15
N ALA A 137 1.51 4.78 -9.46
CA ALA A 137 1.32 4.79 -8.01
C ALA A 137 2.62 5.15 -7.24
N THR A 138 3.78 4.72 -7.72
CA THR A 138 5.08 5.05 -7.11
C THR A 138 5.45 6.50 -7.34
N ARG A 139 5.16 7.07 -8.52
CA ARG A 139 5.34 8.49 -8.78
C ARG A 139 4.50 9.34 -7.84
N ASP A 140 3.21 9.04 -7.70
CA ASP A 140 2.29 9.76 -6.83
C ASP A 140 2.77 9.73 -5.37
N GLN A 141 3.22 8.57 -4.89
CA GLN A 141 3.76 8.45 -3.54
C GLN A 141 5.01 9.31 -3.34
N LEU A 142 5.93 9.32 -4.30
CA LEU A 142 7.15 10.14 -4.20
C LEU A 142 6.83 11.64 -4.18
N ILE A 143 5.82 12.07 -4.92
CA ILE A 143 5.35 13.47 -4.89
C ILE A 143 4.83 13.81 -3.49
N ILE A 144 4.00 12.95 -2.91
CA ILE A 144 3.45 13.12 -1.56
C ILE A 144 4.58 13.17 -0.51
N GLU A 145 5.56 12.25 -0.57
CA GLU A 145 6.72 12.26 0.35
C GLU A 145 7.54 13.54 0.21
N LYS A 146 7.79 14.03 -1.02
CA LYS A 146 8.50 15.31 -1.22
C LYS A 146 7.72 16.47 -0.62
N MET A 147 6.40 16.52 -0.81
CA MET A 147 5.55 17.55 -0.21
C MET A 147 5.60 17.49 1.33
N GLN A 148 5.53 16.30 1.93
CA GLN A 148 5.68 16.14 3.39
C GLN A 148 7.00 16.71 3.88
N ASN A 149 8.09 16.39 3.18
CA ASN A 149 9.43 16.88 3.53
C ASN A 149 9.55 18.40 3.39
N GLU A 150 8.95 19.01 2.38
CA GLU A 150 8.95 20.47 2.25
C GLU A 150 8.15 21.15 3.37
N ILE A 151 7.02 20.58 3.82
CA ILE A 151 6.25 21.12 4.96
C ILE A 151 7.07 21.12 6.26
N VAL A 152 7.84 20.06 6.52
CA VAL A 152 8.58 19.92 7.78
C VAL A 152 9.97 20.56 7.75
N LYS A 153 10.42 21.03 6.60
CA LYS A 153 11.77 21.58 6.37
C LYS A 153 12.16 22.72 7.30
N ASP A 154 11.20 23.58 7.63
CA ASP A 154 11.43 24.76 8.46
C ASP A 154 11.20 24.52 9.96
N VAL A 155 10.81 23.30 10.34
CA VAL A 155 10.58 22.94 11.75
C VAL A 155 11.93 22.80 12.46
N LYS A 156 12.20 23.71 13.40
CA LYS A 156 13.41 23.69 14.24
C LYS A 156 13.06 23.21 15.65
N VAL A 157 13.81 22.22 16.13
CA VAL A 157 13.66 21.68 17.49
C VAL A 157 14.79 22.20 18.37
N THR A 158 14.44 22.77 19.52
CA THR A 158 15.41 23.32 20.48
C THR A 158 15.89 22.27 21.49
N PRO A 159 17.11 22.38 22.04
CA PRO A 159 17.58 21.49 23.10
C PRO A 159 16.74 21.54 24.39
N ALA A 160 15.98 22.62 24.60
CA ALA A 160 15.07 22.75 25.74
C ALA A 160 13.81 21.88 25.54
N GLU A 161 13.24 21.88 24.34
CA GLU A 161 12.10 21.03 23.97
C GLU A 161 12.46 19.55 24.04
N VAL A 162 13.64 19.16 23.57
CA VAL A 162 14.12 17.77 23.67
C VAL A 162 14.22 17.33 25.13
N ARG A 163 14.78 18.18 26.01
CA ARG A 163 14.85 17.90 27.46
C ARG A 163 13.47 17.82 28.09
N ALA A 164 12.56 18.72 27.73
CA ALA A 164 11.19 18.72 28.23
C ALA A 164 10.42 17.47 27.79
N TYR A 165 10.60 17.02 26.53
CA TYR A 165 10.02 15.79 26.00
C TYR A 165 10.56 14.55 26.73
N TYR A 166 11.89 14.45 26.87
CA TYR A 166 12.54 13.35 27.58
C TYR A 166 12.08 13.24 29.05
N ASN A 167 11.98 14.37 29.76
CA ASN A 167 11.55 14.39 31.16
C ASN A 167 10.06 14.04 31.36
N LYS A 168 9.23 14.19 30.33
CA LYS A 168 7.80 13.81 30.35
C LYS A 168 7.56 12.34 30.03
N MET A 169 8.55 11.64 29.46
CA MET A 169 8.43 10.20 29.18
C MET A 169 8.47 9.38 30.47
N ALA A 170 7.73 8.27 30.48
CA ALA A 170 7.88 7.27 31.54
C ALA A 170 9.29 6.66 31.47
N LYS A 171 9.98 6.59 32.62
CA LYS A 171 11.35 6.07 32.70
C LYS A 171 11.46 4.62 32.23
N ASP A 172 10.38 3.85 32.38
CA ASP A 172 10.30 2.44 31.97
C ASP A 172 10.12 2.25 30.45
N SER A 173 9.85 3.32 29.71
CA SER A 173 9.72 3.31 28.25
C SER A 173 11.01 3.71 27.52
N LEU A 174 12.06 4.03 28.27
CA LEU A 174 13.35 4.37 27.68
C LEU A 174 14.08 3.08 27.26
N PRO A 175 14.59 3.00 26.02
CA PRO A 175 15.35 1.83 25.59
C PRO A 175 16.60 1.68 26.44
N LEU A 176 16.87 0.46 26.90
CA LEU A 176 18.09 0.14 27.63
C LEU A 176 19.28 0.34 26.70
N MET A 177 20.08 1.37 26.97
CA MET A 177 21.36 1.56 26.30
C MET A 177 22.30 0.45 26.78
N PRO A 178 22.89 -0.35 25.88
CA PRO A 178 23.86 -1.36 26.29
C PRO A 178 25.06 -0.67 26.94
N GLU A 179 25.60 -1.27 28.00
CA GLU A 179 26.78 -0.75 28.68
C GLU A 179 27.96 -0.68 27.69
N LYS A 180 28.55 0.51 27.57
CA LYS A 180 29.76 0.72 26.77
C LYS A 180 30.96 0.47 27.66
N VAL A 181 31.68 -0.62 27.42
CA VAL A 181 32.95 -0.91 28.08
C VAL A 181 34.12 -0.49 27.19
N MET A 182 35.12 0.17 27.77
CA MET A 182 36.40 0.43 27.08
C MET A 182 37.36 -0.69 27.42
N ILE A 183 37.80 -1.44 26.40
CA ILE A 183 38.74 -2.56 26.55
C ILE A 183 40.07 -2.15 25.92
N GLN A 184 41.17 -2.34 26.65
CA GLN A 184 42.52 -2.21 26.12
C GLN A 184 43.14 -3.60 25.98
N GLN A 185 43.50 -4.00 24.76
CA GLN A 185 44.09 -5.30 24.48
C GLN A 185 45.58 -5.14 24.16
N ILE A 186 46.44 -5.81 24.94
CA ILE A 186 47.86 -5.98 24.63
C ILE A 186 48.05 -7.38 24.06
N THR A 187 48.37 -7.47 22.76
CA THR A 187 48.56 -8.76 22.07
C THR A 187 50.04 -8.99 21.79
N ARG A 188 50.62 -10.06 22.37
CA ARG A 188 51.95 -10.56 22.02
C ARG A 188 51.79 -11.78 21.10
N LYS A 189 52.08 -11.61 19.81
CA LYS A 189 52.08 -12.74 18.86
C LYS A 189 53.31 -13.62 19.13
N PRO A 190 53.17 -14.95 19.22
CA PRO A 190 54.33 -15.83 19.35
C PRO A 190 55.14 -15.82 18.05
N GLU A 191 56.47 -15.80 18.17
CA GLU A 191 57.34 -16.00 17.03
C GLU A 191 57.34 -17.48 16.64
N ILE A 192 56.95 -17.78 15.40
CA ILE A 192 56.94 -19.15 14.87
C ILE A 192 58.39 -19.57 14.67
N SER A 193 58.78 -20.71 15.28
CA SER A 193 60.12 -21.27 15.10
C SER A 193 60.37 -21.65 13.64
N GLN A 194 61.62 -21.53 13.19
CA GLN A 194 61.98 -21.86 11.80
C GLN A 194 61.64 -23.32 11.44
N GLN A 195 61.77 -24.24 12.41
CA GLN A 195 61.42 -25.67 12.25
C GLN A 195 59.95 -25.89 11.86
N GLU A 196 59.04 -25.09 12.42
CA GLU A 196 57.61 -25.22 12.14
C GLU A 196 57.24 -24.64 10.77
N LYS A 197 57.94 -23.58 10.32
CA LYS A 197 57.82 -23.05 8.95
C LYS A 197 58.30 -24.06 7.91
N ASP A 198 59.42 -24.73 8.19
CA ASP A 198 60.02 -25.71 7.28
C ASP A 198 59.19 -27.00 7.19
N ARG A 199 58.46 -27.36 8.26
CA ARG A 199 57.53 -28.50 8.27
C ARG A 199 56.33 -28.28 7.36
N ILE A 200 55.74 -27.08 7.40
CA ILE A 200 54.57 -26.72 6.57
C ILE A 200 54.96 -26.58 5.10
N HIS A 201 56.18 -26.11 4.78
CA HIS A 201 56.65 -25.99 3.40
C HIS A 201 56.95 -27.33 2.69
N LYS A 202 57.05 -28.43 3.47
CA LYS A 202 57.35 -29.78 2.97
C LYS A 202 56.10 -30.66 2.80
N GLN A 203 54.92 -30.12 3.08
CA GLN A 203 53.62 -30.79 2.91
C GLN A 203 52.90 -30.19 1.70
#